data_AF-A0A2P6VBE6-F1
#
_entry.id   AF-A0A2P6VBE6-F1
#
_cell.length_a   1.000
_cell.length_b   1.000
_cell.length_c   1.000
_cell.angle_alpha   90.00
_cell.angle_beta   90.00
_cell.angle_gamma   90.00
#
_symmetry.space_group_name_H-M   'P 1'
#
loop_
_entity.id
_entity.type
_entity.pdbx_description
1 polymer ?
#
loop_
_entity_poly.entity_id
_entity_poly.type
_entity_poly.pdbx_seq_one_letter_code
_entity_poly.pdbx_strand_id
1 'polypeptide(L)'
;MQRSSVEPLLRRLALRCLAALLLGVAAARATEFQESDFVPAARRAQFHGQRTHWHDILGSHCPKFGVKRLVAVPLPQPQGYKAADEYKLQLSFDGDSHVTPWLAIIGKHAASPPYVEVELVRTGSEIKSVSAQVFALDAEDQRDHAPLVKEFLNATHWPKHLLVHYTWRTQLDEDEESGLLVLFSAGAFVALLLGLNVARTYRDKLAAFLADVAGEAPGTGLGAPPVEKAETAVVRRAPSGGSLAATARSAAALPLNYPCLALTLALWVLGLFLAFAAKPSKISDMQLAAFNAKLKQAEAVVPDLSYVEVQLVDAEVEQAQHKVWFWRFKADARAAVAAHQPAVDAAQERVQRLRDRRDQLLREAKAELGLWSEAGVEEAREQFWESYASGKLFAQRQTFWDAFFVIIGSRERDWLAMLLNLLFRTLLNFFTGMCVSVFVFLFSLPSLIWSYQAPLWSGVAFFCLAAVAAVSVIASYLGLLFGAGATATYAALSMAAAHQQRLEGGYAPRPRLADGRAHHD
;
A
#
# COMPACT_ATOMS: atom_id res chain seq x y z
N MET A 1 24.06 22.34 43.67
CA MET A 1 24.77 21.11 43.27
C MET A 1 23.79 19.94 43.31
N GLN A 2 23.96 18.93 42.45
CA GLN A 2 23.08 17.74 42.23
C GLN A 2 21.89 17.91 41.26
N ARG A 3 22.18 17.89 39.94
CA ARG A 3 21.21 17.52 38.89
C ARG A 3 21.79 16.58 37.81
N SER A 4 23.01 16.06 37.99
CA SER A 4 23.79 15.45 36.90
C SER A 4 23.84 13.91 36.86
N SER A 5 23.16 13.18 37.76
CA SER A 5 23.32 11.71 37.83
C SER A 5 22.18 10.89 37.20
N VAL A 6 21.02 11.50 36.88
CA VAL A 6 19.82 10.74 36.45
C VAL A 6 19.71 10.61 34.92
N GLU A 7 20.16 11.61 34.16
CA GLU A 7 20.16 11.59 32.69
C GLU A 7 20.94 10.44 32.03
N PRO A 8 22.16 10.06 32.48
CA PRO A 8 22.91 9.02 31.77
C PRO A 8 22.31 7.62 31.93
N LEU A 9 21.49 7.41 32.97
CA LEU A 9 20.85 6.13 33.28
C LEU A 9 19.59 5.92 32.42
N LEU A 10 18.76 6.96 32.29
CA LEU A 10 17.60 6.99 31.38
C LEU A 10 18.02 6.83 29.91
N ARG A 11 19.13 7.46 29.50
CA ARG A 11 19.69 7.33 28.13
C ARG A 11 20.12 5.90 27.81
N ARG A 12 20.74 5.19 28.76
CA ARG A 12 21.15 3.79 28.58
C ARG A 12 19.96 2.83 28.56
N LEU A 13 18.90 3.14 29.32
CA LEU A 13 17.68 2.35 29.33
C LEU A 13 16.91 2.49 28.01
N ALA A 14 16.72 3.72 27.52
CA ALA A 14 16.02 3.99 26.26
C ALA A 14 16.72 3.34 25.05
N LEU A 15 18.05 3.39 24.97
CA LEU A 15 18.81 2.75 23.89
C LEU A 15 18.69 1.21 23.92
N ARG A 16 18.67 0.62 25.12
CA ARG A 16 18.51 -0.84 25.30
C ARG A 16 17.08 -1.29 24.99
N CYS A 17 16.08 -0.50 25.33
CA CYS A 17 14.68 -0.74 24.96
C CYS A 17 14.47 -0.64 23.44
N LEU A 18 15.08 0.36 22.78
CA LEU A 18 15.03 0.51 21.32
C LEU A 18 15.71 -0.68 20.61
N ALA A 19 16.87 -1.12 21.09
CA ALA A 19 17.56 -2.28 20.54
C ALA A 19 16.79 -3.58 20.76
N ALA A 20 16.17 -3.77 21.93
CA ALA A 20 15.33 -4.93 22.22
C ALA A 20 14.03 -4.94 21.38
N LEU A 21 13.47 -3.76 21.10
CA LEU A 21 12.31 -3.61 20.21
C LEU A 21 12.67 -3.98 18.77
N LEU A 22 13.83 -3.53 18.27
CA LEU A 22 14.31 -3.87 16.92
C LEU A 22 14.64 -5.37 16.76
N LEU A 23 15.18 -6.01 17.80
CA LEU A 23 15.41 -7.47 17.83
C LEU A 23 14.11 -8.28 17.98
N GLY A 24 13.10 -7.75 18.67
CA GLY A 24 11.79 -8.39 18.80
C GLY A 24 11.00 -8.40 17.49
N VAL A 25 11.17 -7.39 16.63
CA VAL A 25 10.55 -7.31 15.29
C VAL A 25 11.14 -8.36 14.34
N ALA A 26 12.41 -8.76 14.52
CA ALA A 26 13.05 -9.78 13.70
C ALA A 26 12.63 -11.23 14.05
N ALA A 27 12.06 -11.46 15.24
CA ALA A 27 11.81 -12.80 15.77
C ALA A 27 10.35 -13.28 15.62
N ALA A 28 9.43 -12.44 15.12
CA ALA A 28 8.03 -12.80 14.95
C ALA A 28 7.73 -13.18 13.49
N ARG A 29 8.16 -14.37 13.06
CA ARG A 29 7.60 -15.00 11.86
C ARG A 29 6.54 -16.02 12.26
N ALA A 30 5.35 -15.86 11.69
CA ALA A 30 4.28 -16.84 11.73
C ALA A 30 4.70 -18.10 10.97
N THR A 31 3.95 -19.19 11.16
CA THR A 31 4.16 -20.51 10.55
C THR A 31 4.35 -20.38 9.04
N GLU A 32 5.59 -20.56 8.61
CA GLU A 32 6.05 -20.30 7.26
C GLU A 32 6.02 -21.62 6.47
N PHE A 33 5.18 -21.76 5.43
CA PHE A 33 5.24 -22.97 4.58
C PHE A 33 6.58 -22.98 3.83
N GLN A 34 7.32 -24.08 3.95
CA GLN A 34 8.53 -24.29 3.17
C GLN A 34 8.20 -24.99 1.86
N GLU A 35 9.11 -24.88 0.90
CA GLU A 35 8.96 -25.56 -0.39
C GLU A 35 8.75 -27.06 -0.18
N SER A 36 7.73 -27.62 -0.84
CA SER A 36 7.35 -29.03 -0.75
C SER A 36 6.69 -29.49 0.56
N ASP A 37 6.38 -28.58 1.49
CA ASP A 37 5.57 -28.90 2.67
C ASP A 37 4.15 -29.31 2.27
N PHE A 38 3.54 -30.21 3.06
CA PHE A 38 2.15 -30.57 2.86
C PHE A 38 1.24 -29.44 3.30
N VAL A 39 0.39 -28.98 2.38
CA VAL A 39 -0.66 -28.01 2.69
C VAL A 39 -1.84 -28.78 3.26
N PRO A 40 -2.29 -28.49 4.50
CA PRO A 40 -3.50 -29.10 5.05
C PRO A 40 -4.67 -28.84 4.11
N ALA A 41 -5.37 -29.91 3.72
CA ALA A 41 -6.50 -29.81 2.83
C ALA A 41 -7.64 -30.67 3.34
N ALA A 42 -8.88 -30.19 3.20
CA ALA A 42 -10.07 -30.96 3.51
C ALA A 42 -11.09 -30.85 2.38
N ARG A 43 -12.09 -31.73 2.42
CA ARG A 43 -13.15 -31.78 1.42
C ARG A 43 -14.52 -31.91 2.06
N ARG A 44 -15.52 -31.37 1.36
CA ARG A 44 -16.93 -31.51 1.71
C ARG A 44 -17.76 -31.77 0.46
N ALA A 45 -18.78 -32.60 0.58
CA ALA A 45 -19.70 -32.90 -0.51
C ALA A 45 -21.09 -32.28 -0.27
N GLN A 46 -21.79 -31.97 -1.36
CA GLN A 46 -23.20 -31.61 -1.35
C GLN A 46 -23.97 -32.46 -2.36
N PHE A 47 -25.07 -33.06 -1.91
CA PHE A 47 -25.99 -33.83 -2.74
C PHE A 47 -27.41 -33.67 -2.20
N HIS A 48 -28.42 -33.60 -3.08
CA HIS A 48 -29.83 -33.44 -2.69
C HIS A 48 -30.08 -32.29 -1.67
N GLY A 49 -29.34 -31.19 -1.77
CA GLY A 49 -29.41 -30.07 -0.83
C GLY A 49 -28.75 -30.31 0.54
N GLN A 50 -28.34 -31.55 0.86
CA GLN A 50 -27.62 -31.92 2.08
C GLN A 50 -26.11 -31.77 1.89
N ARG A 51 -25.40 -31.43 2.97
CA ARG A 51 -23.94 -31.26 2.98
C ARG A 51 -23.32 -32.23 3.98
N THR A 52 -22.19 -32.84 3.62
CA THR A 52 -21.41 -33.67 4.57
C THR A 52 -20.61 -32.77 5.52
N HIS A 53 -20.02 -33.36 6.55
CA HIS A 53 -18.97 -32.69 7.32
C HIS A 53 -17.70 -32.51 6.47
N TRP A 54 -16.80 -31.63 6.91
CA TRP A 54 -15.43 -31.57 6.40
C TRP A 54 -14.69 -32.86 6.74
N HIS A 55 -14.01 -33.42 5.76
CA HIS A 55 -13.17 -34.59 5.91
C HIS A 55 -11.77 -34.25 5.43
N ASP A 56 -10.78 -34.49 6.26
CA ASP A 56 -9.39 -34.22 5.92
C ASP A 56 -8.95 -35.09 4.74
N ILE A 57 -8.25 -34.44 3.81
CA ILE A 57 -7.46 -35.12 2.79
C ILE A 57 -6.13 -35.45 3.45
N LEU A 58 -5.72 -36.71 3.40
CA LEU A 58 -4.56 -37.20 4.15
C LEU A 58 -3.36 -37.46 3.23
N GLY A 59 -2.17 -37.10 3.74
CA GLY A 59 -0.88 -37.54 3.22
C GLY A 59 -0.66 -37.22 1.74
N SER A 60 -0.50 -38.25 0.91
CA SER A 60 -0.11 -38.15 -0.50
C SER A 60 -1.13 -37.48 -1.42
N HIS A 61 -2.35 -37.25 -0.92
CA HIS A 61 -3.41 -36.58 -1.66
C HIS A 61 -3.45 -35.07 -1.41
N CYS A 62 -2.73 -34.57 -0.41
CA CYS A 62 -2.62 -33.14 -0.15
C CYS A 62 -1.76 -32.45 -1.22
N PRO A 63 -2.01 -31.16 -1.51
CA PRO A 63 -1.07 -30.35 -2.26
C PRO A 63 0.25 -30.23 -1.50
N LYS A 64 1.33 -30.07 -2.25
CA LYS A 64 2.63 -29.68 -1.73
C LYS A 64 2.92 -28.23 -2.10
N PHE A 65 3.36 -27.44 -1.14
CA PHE A 65 3.60 -26.01 -1.32
C PHE A 65 4.62 -25.77 -2.43
N GLY A 66 4.24 -25.00 -3.45
CA GLY A 66 5.09 -24.66 -4.61
C GLY A 66 5.28 -25.77 -5.66
N VAL A 67 4.75 -26.98 -5.45
CA VAL A 67 4.98 -28.12 -6.35
C VAL A 67 3.72 -28.49 -7.12
N LYS A 68 3.81 -28.50 -8.45
CA LYS A 68 2.73 -29.00 -9.32
C LYS A 68 2.54 -30.49 -9.11
N ARG A 69 1.30 -30.93 -8.90
CA ARG A 69 1.03 -32.33 -8.56
C ARG A 69 -0.35 -32.77 -9.03
N LEU A 70 -0.40 -33.87 -9.76
CA LEU A 70 -1.64 -34.60 -10.05
C LEU A 70 -1.83 -35.69 -8.99
N VAL A 71 -3.01 -35.73 -8.39
CA VAL A 71 -3.39 -36.75 -7.40
C VAL A 71 -4.76 -37.32 -7.69
N ALA A 72 -4.97 -38.58 -7.33
CA ALA A 72 -6.28 -39.21 -7.31
C ALA A 72 -6.85 -39.13 -5.89
N VAL A 73 -7.79 -38.22 -5.63
CA VAL A 73 -8.42 -38.05 -4.32
C VAL A 73 -9.57 -39.06 -4.18
N PRO A 74 -9.55 -39.95 -3.17
CA PRO A 74 -10.64 -40.89 -2.95
C PRO A 74 -11.87 -40.20 -2.36
N LEU A 75 -12.99 -40.36 -3.03
CA LEU A 75 -14.31 -39.92 -2.61
C LEU A 75 -15.12 -41.14 -2.15
N PRO A 76 -15.34 -41.33 -0.84
CA PRO A 76 -16.21 -42.36 -0.31
C PRO A 76 -17.67 -42.02 -0.61
N GLN A 77 -18.51 -43.05 -0.66
CA GLN A 77 -19.94 -42.87 -0.88
C GLN A 77 -20.56 -42.16 0.34
N PRO A 78 -21.25 -41.02 0.17
CA PRO A 78 -21.96 -40.38 1.25
C PRO A 78 -23.14 -41.24 1.71
N GLN A 79 -23.43 -41.20 3.01
CA GLN A 79 -24.65 -41.81 3.54
C GLN A 79 -25.88 -41.11 2.94
N GLY A 80 -26.77 -41.88 2.31
CA GLY A 80 -28.00 -41.37 1.69
C GLY A 80 -27.86 -40.93 0.21
N TYR A 81 -26.66 -40.99 -0.38
CA TYR A 81 -26.46 -40.69 -1.81
C TYR A 81 -27.15 -41.73 -2.71
N LYS A 82 -27.95 -41.26 -3.68
CA LYS A 82 -28.55 -42.10 -4.73
C LYS A 82 -27.88 -41.81 -6.08
N ALA A 83 -27.82 -42.80 -6.96
CA ALA A 83 -27.18 -42.66 -8.27
C ALA A 83 -27.82 -41.58 -9.19
N ALA A 84 -29.05 -41.15 -8.90
CA ALA A 84 -29.73 -40.08 -9.62
C ALA A 84 -29.41 -38.68 -9.10
N ASP A 85 -28.73 -38.56 -7.95
CA ASP A 85 -28.42 -37.28 -7.32
C ASP A 85 -27.22 -36.60 -7.98
N GLU A 86 -27.24 -35.27 -8.00
CA GLU A 86 -26.07 -34.48 -8.37
C GLU A 86 -25.09 -34.43 -7.18
N TYR A 87 -23.83 -34.78 -7.44
CA TYR A 87 -22.75 -34.74 -6.46
C TYR A 87 -21.84 -33.53 -6.73
N LYS A 88 -21.81 -32.60 -5.78
CA LYS A 88 -20.91 -31.44 -5.79
C LYS A 88 -19.84 -31.58 -4.71
N LEU A 89 -18.65 -31.08 -4.99
CA LEU A 89 -17.50 -31.11 -4.09
C LEU A 89 -16.99 -29.71 -3.82
N GLN A 90 -16.55 -29.47 -2.59
CA GLN A 90 -15.84 -28.27 -2.19
C GLN A 90 -14.54 -28.69 -1.50
N LEU A 91 -13.44 -28.00 -1.79
CA LEU A 91 -12.13 -28.25 -1.21
C LEU A 91 -11.72 -27.05 -0.35
N SER A 92 -11.11 -27.30 0.79
CA SER A 92 -10.49 -26.28 1.63
C SER A 92 -9.00 -26.53 1.77
N PHE A 93 -8.25 -25.45 1.96
CA PHE A 93 -6.80 -25.44 2.09
C PHE A 93 -6.39 -24.51 3.24
N ASP A 94 -5.28 -24.86 3.90
CA ASP A 94 -4.70 -24.12 5.01
C ASP A 94 -5.68 -23.88 6.18
N GLY A 95 -6.19 -24.99 6.74
CA GLY A 95 -7.07 -24.94 7.92
C GLY A 95 -8.39 -24.20 7.69
N ASP A 96 -9.00 -24.39 6.50
CA ASP A 96 -10.25 -23.75 6.05
C ASP A 96 -10.15 -22.25 5.73
N SER A 97 -8.95 -21.68 5.73
CA SER A 97 -8.72 -20.26 5.37
C SER A 97 -9.05 -19.97 3.90
N HIS A 98 -8.82 -20.94 3.01
CA HIS A 98 -9.14 -20.82 1.58
C HIS A 98 -10.04 -21.96 1.11
N VAL A 99 -11.13 -21.62 0.43
CA VAL A 99 -12.16 -22.60 0.03
C VAL A 99 -12.55 -22.40 -1.43
N THR A 100 -12.64 -23.49 -2.19
CA THR A 100 -13.09 -23.46 -3.60
C THR A 100 -14.59 -23.18 -3.72
N PRO A 101 -15.10 -22.77 -4.89
CA PRO A 101 -16.54 -22.86 -5.17
C PRO A 101 -17.02 -24.32 -5.16
N TRP A 102 -18.35 -24.50 -5.21
CA TRP A 102 -18.96 -25.83 -5.39
C TRP A 102 -18.71 -26.35 -6.81
N LEU A 103 -18.00 -27.46 -6.91
CA LEU A 103 -17.60 -28.12 -8.16
C LEU A 103 -18.55 -29.28 -8.46
N ALA A 104 -19.22 -29.27 -9.61
CA ALA A 104 -20.08 -30.39 -10.02
C ALA A 104 -19.22 -31.56 -10.54
N ILE A 105 -19.23 -32.69 -9.83
CA ILE A 105 -18.37 -33.85 -10.13
C ILE A 105 -19.17 -35.00 -10.75
N ILE A 106 -20.40 -35.25 -10.29
CA ILE A 106 -21.28 -36.30 -10.85
C ILE A 106 -22.68 -35.70 -11.05
N GLY A 107 -23.29 -35.91 -12.21
CA GLY A 107 -24.65 -35.44 -12.50
C GLY A 107 -24.79 -34.89 -13.91
N LYS A 108 -25.99 -34.39 -14.24
CA LYS A 108 -26.33 -33.92 -15.59
C LYS A 108 -25.50 -32.73 -16.08
N HIS A 109 -24.95 -31.94 -15.15
CA HIS A 109 -24.16 -30.75 -15.43
C HIS A 109 -22.66 -30.93 -15.15
N ALA A 110 -22.23 -32.15 -14.81
CA ALA A 110 -20.83 -32.45 -14.54
C ALA A 110 -20.11 -32.89 -15.82
N ALA A 111 -18.84 -32.51 -15.93
CA ALA A 111 -17.95 -33.09 -16.92
C ALA A 111 -17.73 -34.59 -16.65
N SER A 112 -17.61 -35.40 -17.70
CA SER A 112 -17.61 -36.86 -17.58
C SER A 112 -16.54 -37.50 -18.50
N PRO A 113 -15.52 -38.16 -17.94
CA PRO A 113 -15.13 -38.16 -16.53
C PRO A 113 -14.56 -36.79 -16.09
N PRO A 114 -14.80 -36.37 -14.84
CA PRO A 114 -14.39 -35.06 -14.35
C PRO A 114 -12.90 -35.03 -14.00
N TYR A 115 -12.25 -33.95 -14.40
CA TYR A 115 -10.89 -33.59 -14.05
C TYR A 115 -10.92 -32.22 -13.37
N VAL A 116 -10.36 -32.11 -12.15
CA VAL A 116 -10.37 -30.84 -11.41
C VAL A 116 -8.99 -30.21 -11.45
N GLU A 117 -8.91 -28.99 -11.93
CA GLU A 117 -7.72 -28.16 -11.80
C GLU A 117 -7.90 -27.19 -10.63
N VAL A 118 -6.98 -27.23 -9.69
CA VAL A 118 -6.93 -26.33 -8.53
C VAL A 118 -5.68 -25.48 -8.66
N GLU A 119 -5.88 -24.19 -8.86
CA GLU A 119 -4.83 -23.21 -8.95
C GLU A 119 -4.68 -22.50 -7.59
N LEU A 120 -3.55 -22.76 -6.93
CA LEU A 120 -3.17 -22.08 -5.69
C LEU A 120 -2.22 -20.93 -6.00
N VAL A 121 -2.56 -19.74 -5.51
CA VAL A 121 -1.71 -18.56 -5.64
C VAL A 121 -0.94 -18.38 -4.35
N ARG A 122 0.39 -18.30 -4.45
CA ARG A 122 1.29 -18.08 -3.32
C ARG A 122 2.06 -16.78 -3.43
N THR A 123 2.42 -16.26 -2.26
CA THR A 123 3.32 -15.13 -2.11
C THR A 123 4.28 -15.44 -0.97
N GLY A 124 5.58 -15.52 -1.29
CA GLY A 124 6.57 -16.04 -0.35
C GLY A 124 6.19 -17.44 0.13
N SER A 125 5.88 -17.52 1.41
CA SER A 125 5.58 -18.72 2.20
C SER A 125 4.13 -18.82 2.65
N GLU A 126 3.26 -17.95 2.11
CA GLU A 126 1.82 -17.93 2.38
C GLU A 126 1.01 -18.25 1.11
N ILE A 127 -0.19 -18.79 1.32
CA ILE A 127 -1.22 -18.95 0.28
C ILE A 127 -2.09 -17.70 0.31
N LYS A 128 -2.32 -17.07 -0.84
CA LYS A 128 -3.15 -15.84 -0.96
C LYS A 128 -4.55 -16.15 -1.44
N SER A 129 -4.66 -17.01 -2.45
CA SER A 129 -5.96 -17.37 -3.02
C SER A 129 -5.95 -18.76 -3.63
N VAL A 130 -7.14 -19.32 -3.78
CA VAL A 130 -7.37 -20.62 -4.40
C VAL A 130 -8.52 -20.49 -5.39
N SER A 131 -8.31 -20.99 -6.61
CA SER A 131 -9.34 -21.12 -7.64
C SER A 131 -9.42 -22.57 -8.07
N ALA A 132 -10.62 -23.04 -8.45
CA ALA A 132 -10.78 -24.39 -8.95
C ALA A 132 -11.83 -24.46 -10.06
N GLN A 133 -11.55 -25.27 -11.07
CA GLN A 133 -12.43 -25.49 -12.21
C GLN A 133 -12.50 -26.98 -12.55
N VAL A 134 -13.63 -27.39 -13.13
CA VAL A 134 -13.85 -28.78 -13.56
C VAL A 134 -13.83 -28.82 -15.08
N PHE A 135 -12.99 -29.67 -15.63
CA PHE A 135 -12.88 -29.96 -17.05
C PHE A 135 -13.28 -31.41 -17.33
N ALA A 136 -13.63 -31.69 -18.59
CA ALA A 136 -13.72 -33.06 -19.04
C ALA A 136 -12.31 -33.57 -19.34
N LEU A 137 -12.01 -34.78 -18.88
CA LEU A 137 -10.76 -35.45 -19.25
C LEU A 137 -10.69 -35.56 -20.78
N ASP A 138 -9.51 -35.39 -21.37
CA ASP A 138 -9.38 -35.43 -22.82
C ASP A 138 -9.61 -36.86 -23.38
N ALA A 139 -9.83 -36.95 -24.70
CA ALA A 139 -10.13 -38.24 -25.32
C ALA A 139 -8.92 -39.18 -25.41
N GLU A 140 -7.70 -38.66 -25.24
CA GLU A 140 -6.47 -39.43 -25.26
C GLU A 140 -6.26 -40.12 -23.91
N ASP A 141 -6.27 -39.37 -22.81
CA ASP A 141 -6.15 -39.89 -21.44
C ASP A 141 -7.31 -40.83 -21.08
N GLN A 142 -8.52 -40.57 -21.60
CA GLN A 142 -9.64 -41.49 -21.44
C GLN A 142 -9.40 -42.86 -22.07
N ARG A 143 -8.67 -42.93 -23.19
CA ARG A 143 -8.33 -44.21 -23.85
C ARG A 143 -7.21 -44.92 -23.11
N ASP A 144 -6.19 -44.17 -22.70
CA ASP A 144 -5.02 -44.70 -21.99
C ASP A 144 -5.39 -45.22 -20.59
N HIS A 145 -6.43 -44.64 -19.98
CA HIS A 145 -6.94 -45.00 -18.66
C HIS A 145 -8.39 -45.52 -18.67
N ALA A 146 -8.80 -46.21 -19.75
CA ALA A 146 -10.15 -46.72 -19.92
C ALA A 146 -10.71 -47.55 -18.72
N PRO A 147 -9.93 -48.39 -18.01
CA PRO A 147 -10.42 -49.08 -16.82
C PRO A 147 -10.87 -48.14 -15.69
N LEU A 148 -10.10 -47.08 -15.41
CA LEU A 148 -10.40 -46.11 -14.35
C LEU A 148 -11.62 -45.26 -14.70
N VAL A 149 -11.77 -44.89 -15.98
CA VAL A 149 -12.96 -44.19 -16.47
C VAL A 149 -14.20 -45.07 -16.31
N LYS A 150 -14.11 -46.36 -16.67
CA LYS A 150 -15.22 -47.31 -16.51
C LYS A 150 -15.61 -47.51 -15.05
N GLU A 151 -14.64 -47.60 -14.15
CA GLU A 151 -14.85 -47.66 -12.70
C GLU A 151 -15.47 -46.38 -12.14
N PHE A 152 -15.05 -45.21 -12.62
CA PHE A 152 -15.60 -43.93 -12.23
C PHE A 152 -17.06 -43.79 -12.67
N LEU A 153 -17.39 -44.19 -13.90
CA LEU A 153 -18.75 -44.12 -14.46
C LEU A 153 -19.71 -45.17 -13.87
N ASN A 154 -19.19 -46.29 -13.35
CA ASN A 154 -20.02 -47.32 -12.73
C ASN A 154 -20.66 -46.83 -11.42
N ALA A 155 -21.97 -46.56 -11.42
CA ALA A 155 -22.69 -46.02 -10.26
C ALA A 155 -22.52 -46.82 -8.94
N THR A 156 -22.24 -48.12 -9.03
CA THR A 156 -22.09 -49.03 -7.86
C THR A 156 -20.67 -49.10 -7.30
N HIS A 157 -19.67 -48.69 -8.08
CA HIS A 157 -18.27 -48.82 -7.71
C HIS A 157 -17.79 -47.59 -6.91
N TRP A 158 -17.46 -47.78 -5.64
CA TRP A 158 -16.94 -46.77 -4.72
C TRP A 158 -15.73 -47.33 -3.95
N PRO A 159 -14.76 -46.50 -3.53
CA PRO A 159 -14.70 -45.04 -3.65
C PRO A 159 -14.42 -44.55 -5.08
N LYS A 160 -14.91 -43.35 -5.41
CA LYS A 160 -14.59 -42.68 -6.67
C LYS A 160 -13.24 -41.99 -6.55
N HIS A 161 -12.32 -42.25 -7.47
CA HIS A 161 -11.03 -41.59 -7.50
C HIS A 161 -11.12 -40.36 -8.40
N LEU A 162 -11.16 -39.17 -7.81
CA LEU A 162 -11.21 -37.91 -8.54
C LEU A 162 -9.80 -37.42 -8.85
N LEU A 163 -9.51 -37.16 -10.12
CA LEU A 163 -8.24 -36.54 -10.51
C LEU A 163 -8.28 -35.05 -10.16
N VAL A 164 -7.34 -34.63 -9.31
CA VAL A 164 -7.14 -33.25 -8.90
C VAL A 164 -5.71 -32.84 -9.23
N HIS A 165 -5.58 -31.83 -10.08
CA HIS A 165 -4.30 -31.24 -10.45
C HIS A 165 -4.08 -29.95 -9.68
N TYR A 166 -3.13 -29.96 -8.76
CA TYR A 166 -2.70 -28.77 -8.05
C TYR A 166 -1.64 -28.05 -8.87
N THR A 167 -1.95 -26.83 -9.27
CA THR A 167 -1.02 -25.91 -9.93
C THR A 167 -0.75 -24.73 -9.02
N TRP A 168 0.47 -24.19 -9.11
CA TRP A 168 0.89 -23.04 -8.31
C TRP A 168 1.19 -21.86 -9.22
N ARG A 169 0.60 -20.71 -8.90
CA ARG A 169 1.06 -19.41 -9.39
C ARG A 169 1.80 -18.71 -8.27
N THR A 170 3.02 -18.30 -8.57
CA THR A 170 3.74 -17.40 -7.68
C THR A 170 3.35 -15.99 -8.09
N GLN A 171 2.57 -15.33 -7.24
CA GLN A 171 2.36 -13.90 -7.32
C GLN A 171 3.43 -13.28 -6.45
N LEU A 172 4.39 -12.58 -7.06
CA LEU A 172 5.13 -11.60 -6.30
C LEU A 172 4.10 -10.53 -5.92
N ASP A 173 3.66 -10.53 -4.66
CA ASP A 173 3.50 -9.22 -4.05
C ASP A 173 4.90 -8.63 -4.14
N GLU A 174 5.05 -7.58 -4.93
CA GLU A 174 5.97 -6.54 -4.50
C GLU A 174 5.50 -6.24 -3.08
N ASP A 175 6.23 -6.77 -2.09
CA ASP A 175 6.03 -6.46 -0.68
C ASP A 175 6.29 -4.96 -0.57
N GLU A 176 5.28 -4.18 -0.99
CA GLU A 176 5.34 -2.74 -1.15
C GLU A 176 5.69 -2.18 0.22
N GLU A 177 5.22 -2.81 1.30
CA GLU A 177 5.54 -2.50 2.68
C GLU A 177 7.02 -2.74 3.03
N SER A 178 7.60 -3.94 2.81
CA SER A 178 9.03 -4.16 3.08
C SER A 178 9.94 -3.38 2.14
N GLY A 179 9.56 -3.26 0.87
CA GLY A 179 10.25 -2.47 -0.15
C GLY A 179 10.23 -0.98 0.18
N LEU A 180 9.08 -0.44 0.60
CA LEU A 180 8.92 0.92 1.10
C LEU A 180 9.68 1.10 2.41
N LEU A 181 9.72 0.12 3.32
CA LEU A 181 10.44 0.24 4.59
C LEU A 181 11.96 0.28 4.36
N VAL A 182 12.48 -0.55 3.45
CA VAL A 182 13.88 -0.52 3.02
C VAL A 182 14.19 0.77 2.25
N LEU A 183 13.32 1.19 1.33
CA LEU A 183 13.50 2.47 0.64
C LEU A 183 13.45 3.62 1.64
N PHE A 184 12.41 3.76 2.47
CA PHE A 184 12.22 4.82 3.47
C PHE A 184 13.38 4.89 4.45
N SER A 185 13.88 3.75 4.93
CA SER A 185 15.05 3.73 5.81
C SER A 185 16.32 4.20 5.07
N ALA A 186 16.52 3.79 3.82
CA ALA A 186 17.61 4.28 2.98
C ALA A 186 17.47 5.78 2.63
N GLY A 187 16.27 6.26 2.30
CA GLY A 187 15.99 7.64 1.97
C GLY A 187 16.07 8.57 3.18
N ALA A 188 15.60 8.14 4.35
CA ALA A 188 15.79 8.86 5.60
C ALA A 188 17.27 8.94 5.98
N PHE A 189 18.04 7.88 5.73
CA PHE A 189 19.49 7.89 5.92
C PHE A 189 20.19 8.87 4.96
N VAL A 190 19.81 8.87 3.68
CA VAL A 190 20.34 9.82 2.68
C VAL A 190 19.91 11.27 2.98
N ALA A 191 18.67 11.50 3.38
CA ALA A 191 18.16 12.81 3.78
C ALA A 191 18.85 13.32 5.06
N LEU A 192 19.14 12.44 6.02
CA LEU A 192 19.96 12.75 7.17
C LEU A 192 21.37 13.16 6.73
N LEU A 193 22.02 12.39 5.85
CA LEU A 193 23.36 12.72 5.34
C LEU A 193 23.38 14.06 4.57
N LEU A 194 22.37 14.34 3.76
CA LEU A 194 22.21 15.60 3.04
C LEU A 194 21.91 16.77 3.99
N GLY A 195 21.01 16.59 4.96
CA GLY A 195 20.72 17.58 5.99
C GLY A 195 21.96 17.92 6.82
N LEU A 196 22.79 16.93 7.13
CA LEU A 196 24.08 17.12 7.79
C LEU A 196 25.09 17.86 6.90
N ASN A 197 25.07 17.61 5.59
CA ASN A 197 25.94 18.29 4.64
C ASN A 197 25.53 19.76 4.43
N VAL A 198 24.22 20.02 4.36
CA VAL A 198 23.66 21.38 4.29
C VAL A 198 23.90 22.13 5.60
N ALA A 199 23.69 21.51 6.75
CA ALA A 199 23.99 22.11 8.05
C ALA A 199 25.48 22.42 8.23
N ARG A 200 26.38 21.64 7.63
CA ARG A 200 27.82 21.98 7.53
C ARG A 200 28.07 23.16 6.62
N THR A 201 27.46 23.16 5.44
CA THR A 201 27.70 24.17 4.39
C THR A 201 27.14 25.54 4.77
N TYR A 202 26.03 25.58 5.52
CA TYR A 202 25.37 26.80 5.94
C TYR A 202 25.59 27.13 7.42
N ARG A 203 26.50 26.43 8.10
CA ARG A 203 26.78 26.58 9.54
C ARG A 203 26.98 28.04 9.94
N ASP A 204 27.76 28.78 9.16
CA ASP A 204 28.12 30.16 9.47
C ASP A 204 26.96 31.13 9.20
N LYS A 205 26.11 30.84 8.21
CA LYS A 205 24.90 31.62 7.90
C LYS A 205 23.78 31.36 8.91
N LEU A 206 23.65 30.12 9.38
CA LEU A 206 22.71 29.73 10.44
C LEU A 206 23.15 30.32 11.79
N ALA A 207 24.45 30.34 12.08
CA ALA A 207 24.98 31.00 13.26
C ALA A 207 24.77 32.52 13.21
N ALA A 208 25.01 33.16 12.07
CA ALA A 208 24.75 34.59 11.88
C ALA A 208 23.26 34.93 12.02
N PHE A 209 22.37 34.14 11.43
CA PHE A 209 20.92 34.31 11.57
C PHE A 209 20.43 34.11 13.01
N LEU A 210 20.98 33.13 13.74
CA LEU A 210 20.64 32.90 15.15
C LEU A 210 21.18 34.00 16.07
N ALA A 211 22.35 34.59 15.76
CA ALA A 211 22.88 35.75 16.48
C ALA A 211 22.01 37.00 16.27
N ASP A 212 21.51 37.20 15.04
CA ASP A 212 20.62 38.30 14.67
C ASP A 212 19.24 38.16 15.35
N VAL A 213 18.71 36.93 15.42
CA VAL A 213 17.44 36.62 16.12
C VAL A 213 17.59 36.64 17.65
N ALA A 214 18.78 36.38 18.19
CA ALA A 214 19.05 36.41 19.63
C ALA A 214 19.30 37.82 20.19
N GLY A 215 19.36 38.85 19.34
CA GLY A 215 19.36 40.25 19.77
C GLY A 215 20.62 40.73 20.50
N GLU A 216 21.81 40.25 20.13
CA GLU A 216 23.06 40.89 20.58
C GLU A 216 23.42 42.04 19.64
N ALA A 217 22.97 43.25 19.99
CA ALA A 217 23.45 44.48 19.37
C ALA A 217 24.95 44.68 19.68
N PRO A 218 25.84 44.89 18.68
CA PRO A 218 27.20 45.30 18.96
C PRO A 218 27.20 46.75 19.45
N GLY A 219 27.67 46.94 20.69
CA GLY A 219 27.80 48.25 21.31
C GLY A 219 28.59 49.24 20.46
N THR A 220 27.97 50.39 20.23
CA THR A 220 28.56 51.60 19.69
C THR A 220 29.57 52.20 20.68
N GLY A 221 30.83 52.28 20.26
CA GLY A 221 31.89 53.04 20.94
C GLY A 221 32.77 53.73 19.89
N LEU A 222 32.71 55.06 19.85
CA LEU A 222 33.42 55.94 18.92
C LEU A 222 34.96 55.81 18.99
N GLY A 223 35.62 55.89 17.83
CA GLY A 223 37.06 56.18 17.72
C GLY A 223 37.58 56.02 16.29
N ALA A 224 37.86 57.14 15.60
CA ALA A 224 38.38 57.22 14.23
C ALA A 224 39.86 56.74 14.10
N PRO A 225 40.38 56.45 12.88
CA PRO A 225 41.54 55.58 12.64
C PRO A 225 42.89 56.34 12.60
N PRO A 226 44.02 55.61 12.58
CA PRO A 226 44.81 55.65 11.35
C PRO A 226 45.54 54.35 10.95
N VAL A 227 45.61 54.18 9.62
CA VAL A 227 46.76 53.79 8.76
C VAL A 227 47.77 52.73 9.25
N GLU A 228 47.99 51.76 8.35
CA GLU A 228 49.26 51.12 7.96
C GLU A 228 49.43 49.59 8.21
N LYS A 229 49.89 48.96 7.13
CA LYS A 229 50.66 47.71 6.98
C LYS A 229 49.89 46.41 6.71
N ALA A 230 49.86 46.11 5.41
CA ALA A 230 49.84 44.78 4.85
C ALA A 230 51.06 43.97 5.33
N GLU A 231 50.84 42.77 5.86
CA GLU A 231 51.80 41.68 5.82
C GLU A 231 51.12 40.30 5.99
N THR A 232 51.23 39.49 4.93
CA THR A 232 51.48 38.04 4.95
C THR A 232 50.64 37.13 5.87
N ALA A 233 49.44 36.77 5.43
CA ALA A 233 48.76 35.56 5.91
C ALA A 233 49.23 34.32 5.13
N VAL A 234 50.20 33.61 5.71
CA VAL A 234 50.63 32.25 5.35
C VAL A 234 49.41 31.32 5.38
N VAL A 235 49.08 30.73 4.22
CA VAL A 235 48.08 29.67 4.07
C VAL A 235 48.57 28.42 4.81
N ARG A 236 48.13 28.24 6.07
CA ARG A 236 48.24 26.97 6.79
C ARG A 236 47.19 26.00 6.24
N ARG A 237 47.66 25.02 5.47
CA ARG A 237 46.91 23.83 5.05
C ARG A 237 46.51 23.03 6.29
N ALA A 238 45.21 22.88 6.56
CA ALA A 238 44.70 21.97 7.58
C ALA A 238 44.79 20.51 7.07
N PRO A 239 45.14 19.53 7.93
CA PRO A 239 45.27 18.14 7.51
C PRO A 239 43.90 17.47 7.34
N SER A 240 43.65 16.95 6.15
CA SER A 240 42.52 16.07 5.82
C SER A 240 42.77 14.68 6.42
N GLY A 241 42.13 14.38 7.55
CA GLY A 241 42.27 13.07 8.21
C GLY A 241 41.23 12.85 9.31
N GLY A 242 39.94 12.92 8.95
CA GLY A 242 38.84 12.60 9.87
C GLY A 242 38.29 11.19 9.61
N SER A 243 38.67 10.23 10.45
CA SER A 243 38.18 8.84 10.45
C SER A 243 36.64 8.77 10.51
N LEU A 244 36.06 7.86 9.72
CA LEU A 244 34.62 7.52 9.68
C LEU A 244 34.00 7.24 11.06
N ALA A 245 34.82 6.84 12.04
CA ALA A 245 34.38 6.58 13.42
C ALA A 245 34.09 7.87 14.23
N ALA A 246 34.72 9.00 13.89
CA ALA A 246 34.48 10.28 14.55
C ALA A 246 33.20 10.96 14.02
N THR A 247 32.86 10.74 12.75
CA THR A 247 31.61 11.21 12.12
C THR A 247 30.37 10.45 12.61
N ALA A 248 30.50 9.17 12.96
CA ALA A 248 29.38 8.40 13.52
C ALA A 248 29.01 8.84 14.94
N ARG A 249 30.00 9.21 15.78
CA ARG A 249 29.74 9.68 17.16
C ARG A 249 29.17 11.10 17.23
N SER A 250 29.50 11.97 16.26
CA SER A 250 28.91 13.31 16.20
C SER A 250 27.51 13.30 15.58
N ALA A 251 27.22 12.44 14.59
CA ALA A 251 25.90 12.28 13.98
C ALA A 251 24.82 11.81 14.99
N ALA A 252 25.17 10.93 15.93
CA ALA A 252 24.28 10.49 16.99
C ALA A 252 23.97 11.58 18.05
N ALA A 253 24.72 12.70 18.06
CA ALA A 253 24.56 13.81 19.01
C ALA A 253 23.75 14.99 18.46
N LEU A 254 23.41 15.02 17.16
CA LEU A 254 22.65 16.11 16.55
C LEU A 254 21.17 16.24 16.99
N PRO A 255 20.41 15.17 17.31
CA PRO A 255 19.05 15.35 17.83
C PRO A 255 19.02 15.89 19.27
N LEU A 256 20.17 16.06 19.95
CA LEU A 256 20.22 16.51 21.35
C LEU A 256 20.44 18.02 21.52
N ASN A 257 20.88 18.73 20.47
CA ASN A 257 21.13 20.17 20.53
C ASN A 257 20.00 21.03 19.93
N TYR A 258 19.02 20.41 19.27
CA TYR A 258 17.89 21.10 18.63
C TYR A 258 16.56 20.40 19.00
N PRO A 259 15.86 20.84 20.06
CA PRO A 259 14.69 20.14 20.60
C PRO A 259 13.55 19.98 19.58
N CYS A 260 13.36 20.98 18.71
CA CYS A 260 12.34 20.90 17.65
C CYS A 260 12.64 19.81 16.62
N LEU A 261 13.91 19.63 16.22
CA LEU A 261 14.30 18.60 15.26
C LEU A 261 14.25 17.20 15.88
N ALA A 262 14.58 17.10 17.17
CA ALA A 262 14.42 15.88 17.93
C ALA A 262 12.95 15.44 17.98
N LEU A 263 12.06 16.39 18.25
CA LEU A 263 10.62 16.17 18.32
C LEU A 263 10.05 15.77 16.95
N THR A 264 10.43 16.44 15.87
CA THR A 264 9.94 16.09 14.52
C THR A 264 10.43 14.70 14.10
N LEU A 265 11.68 14.36 14.38
CA LEU A 265 12.20 13.00 14.13
C LEU A 265 11.50 11.96 15.01
N ALA A 266 11.24 12.24 16.28
CA ALA A 266 10.52 11.34 17.16
C ALA A 266 9.08 11.11 16.69
N LEU A 267 8.37 12.17 16.28
CA LEU A 267 7.03 12.08 15.70
C LEU A 267 7.03 11.34 14.37
N TRP A 268 8.04 11.56 13.53
CA TRP A 268 8.20 10.86 12.27
C TRP A 268 8.41 9.35 12.46
N VAL A 269 9.32 8.96 13.36
CA VAL A 269 9.54 7.55 13.72
C VAL A 269 8.29 6.94 14.36
N LEU A 270 7.62 7.67 15.26
CA LEU A 270 6.37 7.23 15.86
C LEU A 270 5.29 6.99 14.81
N GLY A 271 5.14 7.90 13.84
CA GLY A 271 4.17 7.76 12.77
C GLY A 271 4.43 6.53 11.88
N LEU A 272 5.69 6.26 11.54
CA LEU A 272 6.05 5.03 10.82
C LEU A 272 5.79 3.77 11.65
N PHE A 273 6.09 3.79 12.95
CA PHE A 273 5.76 2.69 13.84
C PHE A 273 4.25 2.43 13.88
N LEU A 274 3.43 3.49 13.97
CA LEU A 274 1.98 3.36 14.00
C LEU A 274 1.41 2.85 12.67
N ALA A 275 1.96 3.29 11.54
CA ALA A 275 1.52 2.85 10.22
C ALA A 275 1.74 1.34 10.02
N PHE A 276 2.96 0.85 10.30
CA PHE A 276 3.40 -0.49 9.86
C PHE A 276 3.61 -1.51 10.99
N ALA A 277 3.98 -1.08 12.19
CA ALA A 277 4.42 -1.99 13.25
C ALA A 277 3.44 -2.11 14.43
N ALA A 278 2.56 -1.13 14.62
CA ALA A 278 1.59 -1.14 15.70
C ALA A 278 0.55 -2.24 15.47
N LYS A 279 0.39 -3.11 16.47
CA LYS A 279 -0.60 -4.18 16.47
C LYS A 279 -1.88 -3.69 17.14
N PRO A 280 -3.03 -3.70 16.43
CA PRO A 280 -4.30 -3.32 17.01
C PRO A 280 -4.79 -4.37 18.02
N SER A 281 -5.83 -4.01 18.79
CA SER A 281 -6.43 -4.95 19.73
C SER A 281 -7.20 -6.04 18.99
N LYS A 282 -6.93 -7.31 19.35
CA LYS A 282 -7.62 -8.45 18.73
C LYS A 282 -9.09 -8.45 19.12
N ILE A 283 -9.93 -8.75 18.14
CA ILE A 283 -11.37 -8.89 18.35
C ILE A 283 -11.63 -10.21 19.08
N SER A 284 -12.40 -10.17 20.17
CA SER A 284 -12.82 -11.38 20.88
C SER A 284 -13.97 -12.10 20.15
N ASP A 285 -14.07 -13.42 20.30
CA ASP A 285 -15.15 -14.22 19.69
C ASP A 285 -16.55 -13.73 20.09
N MET A 286 -16.69 -13.21 21.32
CA MET A 286 -17.93 -12.62 21.81
C MET A 286 -18.30 -11.32 21.06
N GLN A 287 -17.32 -10.44 20.85
CA GLN A 287 -17.53 -9.21 20.07
C GLN A 287 -17.85 -9.53 18.62
N LEU A 288 -17.19 -10.52 18.03
CA LEU A 288 -17.46 -10.97 16.67
C LEU A 288 -18.88 -11.54 16.54
N ALA A 289 -19.34 -12.31 17.52
CA ALA A 289 -20.71 -12.83 17.56
C ALA A 289 -21.75 -11.69 17.68
N ALA A 290 -21.51 -10.70 18.54
CA ALA A 290 -22.38 -9.53 18.70
C ALA A 290 -22.44 -8.68 17.41
N PHE A 291 -21.29 -8.44 16.79
CA PHE A 291 -21.16 -7.77 15.49
C PHE A 291 -21.98 -8.49 14.41
N ASN A 292 -21.79 -9.81 14.27
CA ASN A 292 -22.49 -10.61 13.26
C ASN A 292 -24.01 -10.63 13.49
N ALA A 293 -24.47 -10.62 14.74
CA ALA A 293 -25.90 -10.54 15.06
C ALA A 293 -26.52 -9.21 14.61
N LYS A 294 -25.80 -8.09 14.79
CA LYS A 294 -26.24 -6.76 14.33
C LYS A 294 -26.12 -6.60 12.82
N LEU A 295 -25.08 -7.16 12.20
CA LEU A 295 -24.91 -7.16 10.75
C LEU A 295 -26.08 -7.86 10.05
N LYS A 296 -26.54 -9.01 10.56
CA LYS A 296 -27.75 -9.68 10.06
C LYS A 296 -29.00 -8.81 10.14
N GLN A 297 -29.13 -7.96 11.15
CA GLN A 297 -30.25 -7.02 11.26
C GLN A 297 -30.15 -5.92 10.20
N ALA A 298 -28.94 -5.43 9.89
CA ALA A 298 -28.73 -4.47 8.82
C ALA A 298 -29.00 -5.08 7.44
N GLU A 299 -28.58 -6.33 7.22
CA GLU A 299 -28.85 -7.09 5.98
C GLU A 299 -30.35 -7.31 5.76
N ALA A 300 -31.12 -7.52 6.83
CA ALA A 300 -32.58 -7.67 6.73
C ALA A 300 -33.30 -6.43 6.17
N VAL A 301 -32.68 -5.24 6.23
CA VAL A 301 -33.23 -3.99 5.66
C VAL A 301 -32.98 -3.89 4.14
N VAL A 302 -32.00 -4.63 3.61
CA VAL A 302 -31.57 -4.51 2.20
C VAL A 302 -32.68 -4.82 1.20
N PRO A 303 -33.48 -5.90 1.34
CA PRO A 303 -34.56 -6.18 0.39
C PRO A 303 -35.60 -5.06 0.32
N ASP A 304 -35.99 -4.50 1.47
CA ASP A 304 -36.94 -3.40 1.55
C ASP A 304 -36.35 -2.12 0.94
N LEU A 305 -35.07 -1.86 1.18
CA LEU A 305 -34.35 -0.72 0.59
C LEU A 305 -34.33 -0.83 -0.94
N SER A 306 -33.97 -2.00 -1.49
CA SER A 306 -33.97 -2.22 -2.94
C SER A 306 -35.36 -2.02 -3.55
N TYR A 307 -36.43 -2.48 -2.88
CA TYR A 307 -37.80 -2.27 -3.34
C TYR A 307 -38.19 -0.78 -3.40
N VAL A 308 -37.83 0.00 -2.38
CA VAL A 308 -38.14 1.45 -2.33
C VAL A 308 -37.25 2.25 -3.29
N GLU A 309 -36.01 1.84 -3.52
CA GLU A 309 -35.13 2.46 -4.53
C GLU A 309 -35.71 2.33 -5.95
N VAL A 310 -36.33 1.20 -6.28
CA VAL A 310 -37.05 1.03 -7.55
C VAL A 310 -38.21 2.03 -7.65
N GLN A 311 -39.00 2.22 -6.58
CA GLN A 311 -40.08 3.22 -6.58
C GLN A 311 -39.58 4.65 -6.77
N LEU A 312 -38.40 4.98 -6.22
CA LEU A 312 -37.77 6.27 -6.45
C LEU A 312 -37.39 6.45 -7.92
N VAL A 313 -36.76 5.44 -8.51
CA VAL A 313 -36.38 5.47 -9.93
C VAL A 313 -37.63 5.62 -10.81
N ASP A 314 -38.71 4.90 -10.52
CA ASP A 314 -39.97 5.00 -11.26
C ASP A 314 -40.54 6.42 -11.19
N ALA A 315 -40.59 7.02 -9.98
CA ALA A 315 -41.06 8.39 -9.78
C ALA A 315 -40.16 9.43 -10.50
N GLU A 316 -38.84 9.22 -10.51
CA GLU A 316 -37.88 10.09 -11.21
C GLU A 316 -38.03 9.97 -12.74
N VAL A 317 -38.29 8.76 -13.25
CA VAL A 317 -38.55 8.51 -14.68
C VAL A 317 -39.85 9.17 -15.11
N GLU A 318 -40.94 9.02 -14.36
CA GLU A 318 -42.22 9.70 -14.62
C GLU A 318 -42.04 11.23 -14.65
N GLN A 319 -41.33 11.78 -13.65
CA GLN A 319 -41.03 13.21 -13.65
C GLN A 319 -40.15 13.63 -14.85
N ALA A 320 -39.18 12.81 -15.23
CA ALA A 320 -38.26 13.09 -16.34
C ALA A 320 -38.97 13.16 -17.69
N GLN A 321 -40.07 12.43 -17.89
CA GLN A 321 -40.90 12.54 -19.10
C GLN A 321 -41.47 13.95 -19.31
N HIS A 322 -41.61 14.74 -18.24
CA HIS A 322 -42.06 16.13 -18.31
C HIS A 322 -40.90 17.14 -18.45
N LYS A 323 -39.64 16.72 -18.27
CA LYS A 323 -38.44 17.56 -18.38
C LYS A 323 -37.98 17.72 -19.84
N VAL A 324 -38.76 18.44 -20.64
CA VAL A 324 -38.38 18.80 -22.02
C VAL A 324 -37.27 19.86 -22.08
N TRP A 325 -36.65 20.06 -23.26
CA TRP A 325 -35.67 21.12 -23.46
C TRP A 325 -36.23 22.50 -23.04
N PHE A 326 -35.47 23.24 -22.23
CA PHE A 326 -35.90 24.49 -21.59
C PHE A 326 -37.19 24.41 -20.75
N TRP A 327 -37.55 23.24 -20.18
CA TRP A 327 -38.74 23.09 -19.34
C TRP A 327 -38.84 24.12 -18.22
N ARG A 328 -37.71 24.57 -17.66
CA ARG A 328 -37.66 25.62 -16.63
C ARG A 328 -38.24 26.96 -17.11
N PHE A 329 -38.26 27.24 -18.42
CA PHE A 329 -38.76 28.49 -18.99
C PHE A 329 -40.18 28.38 -19.57
N LYS A 330 -40.74 27.16 -19.70
CA LYS A 330 -42.10 26.92 -20.20
C LYS A 330 -43.05 26.72 -19.03
N ALA A 331 -44.10 27.55 -18.93
CA ALA A 331 -45.04 27.52 -17.80
C ALA A 331 -45.71 26.16 -17.60
N ASP A 332 -46.21 25.55 -18.68
CA ASP A 332 -46.92 24.27 -18.64
C ASP A 332 -46.01 23.11 -18.22
N ALA A 333 -44.79 23.05 -18.78
CA ALA A 333 -43.81 22.01 -18.43
C ALA A 333 -43.31 22.17 -16.98
N ARG A 334 -43.10 23.41 -16.52
CA ARG A 334 -42.72 23.69 -15.13
C ARG A 334 -43.82 23.27 -14.16
N ALA A 335 -45.09 23.57 -14.47
CA ALA A 335 -46.23 23.15 -13.67
C ALA A 335 -46.37 21.62 -13.63
N ALA A 336 -46.16 20.94 -14.76
CA ALA A 336 -46.18 19.47 -14.83
C ALA A 336 -45.06 18.82 -13.99
N VAL A 337 -43.83 19.33 -14.06
CA VAL A 337 -42.72 18.84 -13.23
C VAL A 337 -42.97 19.11 -11.75
N ALA A 338 -43.51 20.29 -11.40
CA ALA A 338 -43.85 20.65 -10.03
C ALA A 338 -44.98 19.77 -9.45
N ALA A 339 -45.93 19.32 -10.28
CA ALA A 339 -46.99 18.42 -9.85
C ALA A 339 -46.47 17.02 -9.47
N HIS A 340 -45.37 16.55 -10.08
CA HIS A 340 -44.76 15.24 -9.81
C HIS A 340 -43.63 15.30 -8.77
N GLN A 341 -43.15 16.50 -8.42
CA GLN A 341 -42.11 16.69 -7.41
C GLN A 341 -42.47 16.08 -6.04
N PRO A 342 -43.70 16.20 -5.51
CA PRO A 342 -44.05 15.60 -4.22
C PRO A 342 -43.95 14.07 -4.19
N ALA A 343 -44.18 13.40 -5.32
CA ALA A 343 -44.06 11.95 -5.43
C ALA A 343 -42.58 11.52 -5.36
N VAL A 344 -41.70 12.24 -6.06
CA VAL A 344 -40.24 12.05 -5.98
C VAL A 344 -39.75 12.33 -4.57
N ASP A 345 -40.13 13.46 -3.97
CA ASP A 345 -39.72 13.84 -2.61
C ASP A 345 -40.16 12.78 -1.58
N ALA A 346 -41.40 12.30 -1.66
CA ALA A 346 -41.92 11.26 -0.77
C ALA A 346 -41.24 9.90 -0.98
N ALA A 347 -40.81 9.57 -2.20
CA ALA A 347 -40.03 8.36 -2.47
C ALA A 347 -38.58 8.51 -1.95
N GLN A 348 -37.96 9.68 -2.16
CA GLN A 348 -36.63 10.01 -1.63
C GLN A 348 -36.60 9.93 -0.10
N GLU A 349 -37.60 10.48 0.58
CA GLU A 349 -37.71 10.41 2.05
C GLU A 349 -37.84 8.95 2.54
N ARG A 350 -38.56 8.10 1.80
CA ARG A 350 -38.67 6.66 2.14
C ARG A 350 -37.32 5.95 1.98
N VAL A 351 -36.59 6.20 0.89
CA VAL A 351 -35.24 5.65 0.68
C VAL A 351 -34.30 6.12 1.80
N GLN A 352 -34.30 7.42 2.10
CA GLN A 352 -33.44 8.01 3.13
C GLN A 352 -33.70 7.38 4.50
N ARG A 353 -34.96 7.26 4.91
CA ARG A 353 -35.32 6.62 6.19
C ARG A 353 -34.78 5.19 6.31
N LEU A 354 -34.86 4.38 5.26
CA LEU A 354 -34.33 3.02 5.27
C LEU A 354 -32.80 2.98 5.24
N ARG A 355 -32.15 3.87 4.47
CA ARG A 355 -30.69 4.01 4.47
C ARG A 355 -30.18 4.44 5.84
N ASP A 356 -30.78 5.44 6.46
CA ASP A 356 -30.43 5.91 7.80
C ASP A 356 -30.59 4.80 8.84
N ARG A 357 -31.66 4.00 8.72
CA ARG A 357 -31.90 2.85 9.60
C ARG A 357 -30.83 1.77 9.45
N ARG A 358 -30.49 1.41 8.21
CA ARG A 358 -29.40 0.47 7.90
C ARG A 358 -28.07 1.00 8.45
N ASP A 359 -27.76 2.27 8.18
CA ASP A 359 -26.50 2.88 8.59
C ASP A 359 -26.39 2.99 10.11
N GLN A 360 -27.51 3.24 10.81
CA GLN A 360 -27.57 3.15 12.27
C GLN A 360 -27.22 1.73 12.76
N LEU A 361 -27.80 0.68 12.17
CA LEU A 361 -27.52 -0.70 12.55
C LEU A 361 -26.06 -1.09 12.26
N LEU A 362 -25.48 -0.61 11.16
CA LEU A 362 -24.06 -0.81 10.85
C LEU A 362 -23.15 -0.08 11.85
N ARG A 363 -23.50 1.16 12.25
CA ARG A 363 -22.77 1.89 13.29
C ARG A 363 -22.87 1.19 14.65
N GLU A 364 -24.03 0.62 14.98
CA GLU A 364 -24.20 -0.19 16.19
C GLU A 364 -23.34 -1.46 16.13
N ALA A 365 -23.30 -2.14 14.99
CA ALA A 365 -22.43 -3.30 14.79
C ALA A 365 -20.95 -2.92 14.99
N LYS A 366 -20.49 -1.87 14.32
CA LYS A 366 -19.09 -1.37 14.43
C LYS A 366 -18.72 -0.96 15.86
N ALA A 367 -19.66 -0.40 16.61
CA ALA A 367 -19.44 -0.03 18.01
C ALA A 367 -19.09 -1.23 18.91
N GLU A 368 -19.59 -2.44 18.62
CA GLU A 368 -19.24 -3.67 19.36
C GLU A 368 -17.76 -4.07 19.20
N LEU A 369 -17.18 -3.78 18.03
CA LEU A 369 -15.76 -4.04 17.74
C LEU A 369 -14.88 -2.98 18.40
N GLY A 370 -15.28 -1.71 18.28
CA GLY A 370 -14.57 -0.55 18.81
C GLY A 370 -13.46 -0.03 17.90
N LEU A 371 -13.15 1.26 18.02
CA LEU A 371 -12.24 1.99 17.11
C LEU A 371 -10.79 1.49 17.11
N TRP A 372 -10.29 1.01 18.25
CA TRP A 372 -8.91 0.51 18.39
C TRP A 372 -8.77 -0.99 18.10
N SER A 373 -9.85 -1.62 17.66
CA SER A 373 -9.83 -3.02 17.22
C SER A 373 -9.09 -3.16 15.90
N GLU A 374 -8.73 -4.40 15.58
CA GLU A 374 -8.15 -4.76 14.29
C GLU A 374 -8.99 -4.25 13.12
N ALA A 375 -10.32 -4.42 13.17
CA ALA A 375 -11.22 -3.90 12.14
C ALA A 375 -11.18 -2.36 12.03
N GLY A 376 -11.22 -1.64 13.15
CA GLY A 376 -11.22 -0.17 13.14
C GLY A 376 -9.92 0.46 12.64
N VAL A 377 -8.78 -0.13 13.02
CA VAL A 377 -7.46 0.31 12.54
C VAL A 377 -7.27 -0.05 11.07
N GLU A 378 -7.72 -1.24 10.64
CA GLU A 378 -7.57 -1.67 9.26
C GLU A 378 -8.45 -0.87 8.30
N GLU A 379 -9.69 -0.55 8.68
CA GLU A 379 -10.56 0.33 7.89
C GLU A 379 -9.95 1.75 7.74
N ALA A 380 -9.28 2.26 8.79
CA ALA A 380 -8.57 3.53 8.71
C ALA A 380 -7.33 3.46 7.80
N ARG A 381 -6.60 2.32 7.81
CA ARG A 381 -5.48 2.08 6.88
C ARG A 381 -5.97 1.98 5.45
N GLU A 382 -7.03 1.23 5.19
CA GLU A 382 -7.63 1.10 3.86
C GLU A 382 -8.03 2.47 3.32
N GLN A 383 -8.71 3.29 4.14
CA GLN A 383 -9.07 4.66 3.80
C GLN A 383 -7.85 5.55 3.50
N PHE A 384 -6.76 5.39 4.27
CA PHE A 384 -5.49 6.07 3.98
C PHE A 384 -4.93 5.63 2.63
N TRP A 385 -4.84 4.33 2.36
CA TRP A 385 -4.29 3.80 1.12
C TRP A 385 -5.12 4.16 -0.11
N GLU A 386 -6.44 4.20 0.02
CA GLU A 386 -7.34 4.70 -1.03
C GLU A 386 -7.04 6.18 -1.34
N SER A 387 -6.90 7.02 -0.30
CA SER A 387 -6.55 8.43 -0.48
C SER A 387 -5.16 8.58 -1.12
N TYR A 388 -4.18 7.79 -0.70
CA TYR A 388 -2.82 7.78 -1.23
C TYR A 388 -2.79 7.36 -2.71
N ALA A 389 -3.54 6.30 -3.06
CA ALA A 389 -3.69 5.85 -4.44
C ALA A 389 -4.34 6.92 -5.32
N SER A 390 -5.37 7.61 -4.82
CA SER A 390 -5.99 8.73 -5.54
C SER A 390 -5.01 9.88 -5.77
N GLY A 391 -4.16 10.19 -4.78
CA GLY A 391 -3.09 11.19 -4.89
C GLY A 391 -2.04 10.80 -5.93
N LYS A 392 -1.63 9.52 -5.99
CA LYS A 392 -0.73 8.99 -7.03
C LYS A 392 -1.36 9.13 -8.42
N LEU A 393 -2.62 8.71 -8.58
CA LEU A 393 -3.34 8.77 -9.85
C LEU A 393 -3.52 10.21 -10.33
N PHE A 394 -3.80 11.15 -9.43
CA PHE A 394 -3.84 12.58 -9.74
C PHE A 394 -2.49 13.06 -10.29
N ALA A 395 -1.39 12.77 -9.59
CA ALA A 395 -0.06 13.17 -10.01
C ALA A 395 0.35 12.56 -11.36
N GLN A 396 0.00 11.30 -11.60
CA GLN A 396 0.24 10.61 -12.87
C GLN A 396 -0.55 11.26 -14.02
N ARG A 397 -1.84 11.54 -13.81
CA ARG A 397 -2.70 12.22 -14.81
C ARG A 397 -2.15 13.61 -15.14
N GLN A 398 -1.78 14.38 -14.13
CA GLN A 398 -1.23 15.72 -14.32
C GLN A 398 0.12 15.67 -15.06
N THR A 399 1.00 14.76 -14.65
CA THR A 399 2.30 14.56 -15.31
C THR A 399 2.16 14.10 -16.76
N PHE A 400 1.18 13.24 -17.06
CA PHE A 400 0.88 12.83 -18.43
C PHE A 400 0.50 14.02 -19.31
N TRP A 401 -0.41 14.88 -18.84
CA TRP A 401 -0.80 16.08 -19.57
C TRP A 401 0.35 17.07 -19.72
N ASP A 402 1.15 17.28 -18.67
CA ASP A 402 2.33 18.14 -18.72
C ASP A 402 3.36 17.61 -19.74
N ALA A 403 3.63 16.30 -19.76
CA ALA A 403 4.52 15.67 -20.73
C ALA A 403 4.01 15.85 -22.17
N PHE A 404 2.72 15.60 -22.39
CA PHE A 404 2.07 15.72 -23.70
C PHE A 404 2.21 17.14 -24.26
N PHE A 405 1.90 18.17 -23.46
CA PHE A 405 1.99 19.56 -23.92
C PHE A 405 3.42 20.06 -24.04
N VAL A 406 4.35 19.61 -23.18
CA VAL A 406 5.77 19.95 -23.32
C VAL A 406 6.35 19.39 -24.62
N ILE A 407 6.05 18.13 -24.96
CA ILE A 407 6.56 17.50 -26.20
C ILE A 407 5.99 18.21 -27.44
N ILE A 408 4.68 18.47 -27.47
CA ILE A 408 4.01 19.11 -28.61
C ILE A 408 4.43 20.59 -28.75
N GLY A 409 4.68 21.28 -27.63
CA GLY A 409 5.10 22.68 -27.61
C GLY A 409 6.60 22.88 -27.81
N SER A 410 7.43 21.83 -27.70
CA SER A 410 8.89 21.96 -27.78
C SER A 410 9.36 22.16 -29.23
N ARG A 411 10.00 23.30 -29.48
CA ARG A 411 10.68 23.63 -30.74
C ARG A 411 12.20 23.74 -30.57
N GLU A 412 12.71 23.54 -29.36
CA GLU A 412 14.10 23.74 -28.96
C GLU A 412 14.96 22.48 -29.04
N ARG A 413 16.27 22.64 -29.27
CA ARG A 413 17.27 21.56 -29.48
C ARG A 413 17.90 21.01 -28.19
N ASP A 414 17.57 21.56 -27.02
CA ASP A 414 18.17 21.13 -25.75
C ASP A 414 17.27 20.14 -24.99
N TRP A 415 17.40 18.87 -25.37
CA TRP A 415 16.63 17.77 -24.82
C TRP A 415 16.86 17.57 -23.30
N LEU A 416 18.01 17.99 -22.77
CA LEU A 416 18.36 17.82 -21.36
C LEU A 416 17.63 18.84 -20.47
N ALA A 417 17.54 20.09 -20.93
CA ALA A 417 16.72 21.11 -20.26
C ALA A 417 15.23 20.73 -20.24
N MET A 418 14.73 20.15 -21.34
CA MET A 418 13.37 19.62 -21.43
C MET A 418 13.13 18.48 -20.43
N LEU A 419 14.05 17.53 -20.34
CA LEU A 419 13.95 16.40 -19.42
C LEU A 419 14.02 16.83 -17.95
N LEU A 420 14.88 17.79 -17.61
CA LEU A 420 14.98 18.34 -16.25
C LEU A 420 13.70 19.11 -15.85
N ASN A 421 13.14 19.89 -16.76
CA ASN A 421 11.87 20.60 -16.56
C ASN A 421 10.71 19.61 -16.36
N LEU A 422 10.65 18.55 -17.16
CA LEU A 422 9.64 17.49 -17.01
C LEU A 422 9.78 16.77 -15.66
N LEU A 423 11.01 16.45 -15.26
CA LEU A 423 11.29 15.83 -13.97
C LEU A 423 10.83 16.73 -12.81
N PHE A 424 11.17 18.02 -12.84
CA PHE A 424 10.77 18.95 -11.78
C PHE A 424 9.25 19.10 -11.69
N ARG A 425 8.55 19.22 -12.82
CA ARG A 425 7.07 19.24 -12.87
C ARG A 425 6.48 17.96 -12.31
N THR A 426 7.03 16.81 -12.68
CA THR A 426 6.63 15.50 -12.14
C THR A 426 6.77 15.48 -10.61
N LEU A 427 7.91 15.90 -10.08
CA LEU A 427 8.15 15.95 -8.63
C LEU A 427 7.16 16.87 -7.91
N LEU A 428 6.86 18.05 -8.46
CA LEU A 428 5.87 18.98 -7.89
C LEU A 428 4.44 18.44 -7.97
N ASN A 429 4.07 17.76 -9.06
CA ASN A 429 2.76 17.13 -9.21
C ASN A 429 2.56 16.01 -8.19
N PHE A 430 3.58 15.18 -7.99
CA PHE A 430 3.57 14.15 -6.95
C PHE A 430 3.54 14.76 -5.54
N PHE A 431 4.30 15.82 -5.27
CA PHE A 431 4.22 16.55 -4.00
C PHE A 431 2.79 17.05 -3.74
N THR A 432 2.17 17.70 -4.73
CA THR A 432 0.81 18.22 -4.62
C THR A 432 -0.20 17.10 -4.40
N GLY A 433 -0.14 16.03 -5.18
CA GLY A 433 -1.01 14.86 -5.05
C GLY A 433 -0.91 14.19 -3.67
N MET A 434 0.31 14.08 -3.14
CA MET A 434 0.54 13.52 -1.81
C MET A 434 0.10 14.46 -0.67
N CYS A 435 0.26 15.78 -0.82
CA CYS A 435 -0.31 16.71 0.16
C CYS A 435 -1.84 16.64 0.18
N VAL A 436 -2.47 16.63 -0.99
CA VAL A 436 -3.93 16.52 -1.12
C VAL A 436 -4.43 15.20 -0.53
N SER A 437 -3.74 14.07 -0.73
CA SER A 437 -4.16 12.80 -0.13
C SER A 437 -4.17 12.83 1.39
N VAL A 438 -3.16 13.45 2.04
CA VAL A 438 -3.20 13.68 3.51
C VAL A 438 -4.45 14.46 3.89
N PHE A 439 -4.74 15.57 3.21
CA PHE A 439 -5.89 16.41 3.54
C PHE A 439 -7.22 15.67 3.35
N VAL A 440 -7.36 14.91 2.26
CA VAL A 440 -8.55 14.11 1.97
C VAL A 440 -8.74 13.05 3.06
N PHE A 441 -7.67 12.32 3.42
CA PHE A 441 -7.70 11.34 4.50
C PHE A 441 -8.09 11.97 5.85
N LEU A 442 -7.47 13.09 6.22
CA LEU A 442 -7.79 13.79 7.47
C LEU A 442 -9.22 14.32 7.49
N PHE A 443 -9.79 14.67 6.34
CA PHE A 443 -11.17 15.14 6.26
C PHE A 443 -12.19 14.00 6.32
N SER A 444 -11.82 12.81 5.84
CA SER A 444 -12.69 11.62 5.86
C SER A 444 -12.63 10.85 7.19
N LEU A 445 -11.51 10.93 7.91
CA LEU A 445 -11.27 10.21 9.16
C LEU A 445 -12.30 10.51 10.28
N PRO A 446 -12.79 11.75 10.49
CA PRO A 446 -13.84 12.01 11.47
C PRO A 446 -15.14 11.25 11.21
N SER A 447 -15.48 11.03 9.93
CA SER A 447 -16.65 10.24 9.55
C SER A 447 -16.47 8.76 9.93
N LEU A 448 -15.27 8.21 9.70
CA LEU A 448 -14.91 6.86 10.12
C LEU A 448 -14.98 6.74 11.65
N ILE A 449 -14.36 7.65 12.39
CA ILE A 449 -14.38 7.66 13.87
C ILE A 449 -15.82 7.69 14.41
N TRP A 450 -16.67 8.53 13.80
CA TRP A 450 -18.09 8.60 14.17
C TRP A 450 -18.83 7.30 13.89
N SER A 451 -18.45 6.57 12.83
CA SER A 451 -19.07 5.29 12.49
C SER A 451 -18.87 4.20 13.56
N TYR A 452 -17.79 4.30 14.35
CA TYR A 452 -17.50 3.41 15.49
C TYR A 452 -18.11 3.88 16.82
N GLN A 453 -18.84 5.01 16.83
CA GLN A 453 -19.42 5.61 18.04
C GLN A 453 -18.39 5.83 19.16
N ALA A 454 -17.14 6.13 18.80
CA ALA A 454 -16.08 6.30 19.77
C ALA A 454 -16.34 7.51 20.69
N PRO A 455 -15.99 7.42 21.99
CA PRO A 455 -16.08 8.59 22.87
C PRO A 455 -15.11 9.67 22.38
N LEU A 456 -15.47 10.94 22.60
CA LEU A 456 -14.75 12.11 22.07
C LEU A 456 -13.23 12.03 22.27
N TRP A 457 -12.76 11.70 23.48
CA TRP A 457 -11.33 11.60 23.78
C TRP A 457 -10.62 10.48 23.03
N SER A 458 -11.29 9.33 22.87
CA SER A 458 -10.76 8.21 22.09
C SER A 458 -10.68 8.59 20.61
N GLY A 459 -11.71 9.25 20.09
CA GLY A 459 -11.74 9.74 18.71
C GLY A 459 -10.63 10.75 18.43
N VAL A 460 -10.45 11.75 19.32
CA VAL A 460 -9.38 12.75 19.19
C VAL A 460 -8.00 12.11 19.25
N ALA A 461 -7.77 11.19 20.20
CA ALA A 461 -6.50 10.48 20.29
C ALA A 461 -6.20 9.67 19.03
N PHE A 462 -7.19 8.93 18.52
CA PHE A 462 -7.07 8.17 17.27
C PHE A 462 -6.76 9.07 16.08
N PHE A 463 -7.49 10.19 15.95
CA PHE A 463 -7.27 11.17 14.90
C PHE A 463 -5.84 11.73 14.92
N CYS A 464 -5.35 12.15 16.09
CA CYS A 464 -4.00 12.68 16.22
C CYS A 464 -2.93 11.65 15.85
N LEU A 465 -3.07 10.40 16.31
CA LEU A 465 -2.11 9.35 15.99
C LEU A 465 -2.13 8.98 14.50
N ALA A 466 -3.32 8.84 13.91
CA ALA A 466 -3.49 8.58 12.48
C ALA A 466 -2.94 9.73 11.62
N ALA A 467 -3.12 10.98 12.05
CA ALA A 467 -2.57 12.14 11.36
C ALA A 467 -1.03 12.14 11.35
N VAL A 468 -0.41 11.85 12.50
CA VAL A 468 1.04 11.71 12.60
C VAL A 468 1.53 10.56 11.72
N ALA A 469 0.83 9.41 11.70
CA ALA A 469 1.16 8.28 10.84
C ALA A 469 1.09 8.65 9.34
N ALA A 470 -0.02 9.21 8.88
CA ALA A 470 -0.23 9.59 7.48
C ALA A 470 0.81 10.60 6.99
N VAL A 471 1.07 11.66 7.78
CA VAL A 471 2.10 12.67 7.45
C VAL A 471 3.48 12.02 7.40
N SER A 472 3.78 11.07 8.29
CA SER A 472 5.10 10.41 8.33
C SER A 472 5.33 9.49 7.13
N VAL A 473 4.32 8.73 6.72
CA VAL A 473 4.39 7.88 5.50
C VAL A 473 4.61 8.76 4.28
N ILE A 474 3.84 9.83 4.13
CA ILE A 474 3.93 10.71 2.95
C ILE A 474 5.22 11.53 2.94
N ALA A 475 5.66 12.04 4.08
CA ALA A 475 6.96 12.69 4.19
C ALA A 475 8.10 11.74 3.80
N SER A 476 8.00 10.46 4.18
CA SER A 476 8.99 9.45 3.78
C SER A 476 8.96 9.20 2.28
N TYR A 477 7.78 9.11 1.67
CA TYR A 477 7.61 8.91 0.22
C TYR A 477 8.17 10.08 -0.57
N LEU A 478 7.84 11.30 -0.18
CA LEU A 478 8.40 12.49 -0.81
C LEU A 478 9.91 12.55 -0.61
N GLY A 479 10.42 12.25 0.59
CA GLY A 479 11.86 12.17 0.86
C GLY A 479 12.60 11.23 -0.09
N LEU A 480 12.01 10.06 -0.38
CA LEU A 480 12.55 9.13 -1.37
C LEU A 480 12.49 9.67 -2.78
N LEU A 481 11.34 10.21 -3.16
CA LEU A 481 11.09 10.68 -4.52
C LEU A 481 12.05 11.83 -4.88
N PHE A 482 12.20 12.81 -3.97
CA PHE A 482 13.16 13.90 -4.12
C PHE A 482 14.60 13.42 -4.02
N GLY A 483 14.90 12.44 -3.15
CA GLY A 483 16.22 11.82 -3.06
C GLY A 483 16.62 11.15 -4.37
N ALA A 484 15.74 10.31 -4.93
CA ALA A 484 15.95 9.64 -6.21
C ALA A 484 16.13 10.66 -7.36
N GLY A 485 15.26 11.67 -7.44
CA GLY A 485 15.37 12.74 -8.44
C GLY A 485 16.68 13.53 -8.35
N ALA A 486 17.12 13.87 -7.13
CA ALA A 486 18.39 14.56 -6.90
C ALA A 486 19.60 13.70 -7.29
N THR A 487 19.57 12.39 -7.01
CA THR A 487 20.66 11.48 -7.43
C THR A 487 20.73 11.33 -8.96
N ALA A 488 19.59 11.21 -9.64
CA ALA A 488 19.54 11.08 -11.09
C ALA A 488 20.05 12.35 -11.81
N THR A 489 19.67 13.52 -11.32
CA THR A 489 20.14 14.81 -11.87
C THR A 489 21.64 15.02 -11.65
N TYR A 490 22.16 14.71 -10.46
CA TYR A 490 23.59 14.75 -10.18
C TYR A 490 24.39 13.79 -11.08
N ALA A 491 23.92 12.56 -11.26
CA ALA A 491 24.55 11.57 -12.13
C ALA A 491 24.61 12.08 -13.59
N ALA A 492 23.51 12.60 -14.13
CA ALA A 492 23.46 13.14 -15.49
C ALA A 492 24.42 14.32 -15.70
N LEU A 493 24.48 15.25 -14.74
CA LEU A 493 25.42 16.39 -14.78
C LEU A 493 26.88 15.92 -14.73
N SER A 494 27.19 14.95 -13.87
CA SER A 494 28.56 14.40 -13.77
C SER A 494 28.99 13.68 -15.04
N MET A 495 28.08 12.95 -15.71
CA MET A 495 28.35 12.28 -16.97
C MET A 495 28.52 13.27 -18.13
N ALA A 496 27.70 14.32 -18.17
CA ALA A 496 27.83 15.40 -19.16
C ALA A 496 29.17 16.14 -19.02
N ALA A 497 29.56 16.49 -17.79
CA ALA A 497 30.85 17.13 -17.51
C ALA A 497 32.04 16.23 -17.91
N ALA A 498 31.97 14.93 -17.63
CA ALA A 498 32.99 13.97 -18.03
C ALA A 498 33.09 13.82 -19.56
N HIS A 499 31.96 13.92 -20.27
CA HIS A 499 31.94 13.82 -21.73
C HIS A 499 32.56 15.06 -22.40
N GLN A 500 32.35 16.24 -21.80
CA GLN A 500 32.90 17.52 -22.29
C GLN A 500 34.42 17.60 -22.10
N GLN A 501 34.94 17.09 -20.98
CA GLN A 501 36.39 16.95 -20.75
C GLN A 501 37.08 16.01 -21.75
N ARG A 502 36.39 14.96 -22.24
CA ARG A 502 36.92 14.09 -23.31
C ARG A 502 37.00 14.79 -24.66
N LEU A 503 36.11 15.74 -24.93
CA LEU A 503 36.12 16.52 -26.17
C LEU A 503 37.23 17.59 -26.14
N GLU A 504 37.49 18.19 -24.98
CA GLU A 504 38.58 19.17 -24.81
C GLU A 504 39.97 18.49 -24.76
N GLY A 505 40.06 17.26 -24.24
CA GLY A 505 41.29 16.47 -24.25
C GLY A 505 41.71 15.91 -25.62
N GLY A 506 40.86 16.02 -26.64
CA GLY A 506 41.12 15.53 -28.00
C GLY A 506 41.89 16.51 -28.90
N TYR A 507 42.13 17.75 -28.46
CA TYR A 507 42.83 18.78 -29.24
C TYR A 507 44.31 18.88 -28.83
N ALA A 508 45.06 17.79 -28.94
CA ALA A 508 46.52 17.84 -28.88
C ALA A 508 47.04 18.32 -30.26
N PRO A 509 47.79 19.42 -30.36
CA PRO A 509 48.33 19.90 -31.63
C PRO A 509 49.29 18.85 -32.22
N ARG A 510 49.02 18.38 -33.44
CA ARG A 510 49.98 17.54 -34.20
C ARG A 510 51.30 18.32 -34.38
N PRO A 511 52.47 17.72 -34.08
CA PRO A 511 53.74 18.34 -34.39
C PRO A 511 53.87 18.44 -35.92
N ARG A 512 54.13 19.63 -36.45
CA ARG A 512 54.52 19.81 -37.85
C ARG A 512 55.85 19.08 -38.06
N LEU A 513 55.83 18.03 -38.88
CA LEU A 513 57.03 17.43 -39.46
C LEU A 513 57.75 18.51 -40.27
N ALA A 514 58.95 18.88 -39.83
CA ALA A 514 59.85 19.76 -40.57
C ALA A 514 60.32 19.00 -41.82
N ASP A 515 59.95 19.52 -42.98
CA ASP A 515 60.37 19.05 -44.29
C ASP A 515 61.85 19.40 -44.50
N GLY A 516 62.72 18.41 -44.33
CA GLY A 516 64.15 18.51 -44.60
C GLY A 516 64.45 18.17 -46.05
N ARG A 517 64.33 19.15 -46.95
CA ARG A 517 64.93 19.08 -48.29
C ARG A 517 66.24 19.87 -48.31
N ALA A 518 67.34 19.14 -48.27
CA ALA A 518 68.65 19.61 -48.65
C ALA A 518 68.70 19.80 -50.18
N HIS A 519 69.00 21.02 -50.62
CA HIS A 519 69.51 21.29 -51.96
C HIS A 519 71.02 21.05 -51.96
N HIS A 520 71.46 20.07 -52.75
CA HIS A 520 72.79 20.08 -53.36
C HIS A 520 72.56 20.25 -54.87
N ASP A 521 73.20 21.29 -55.40
CA ASP A 521 73.47 21.67 -56.79
C ASP A 521 72.35 21.71 -57.84
#